data_AF-A0A5B8ISL6-F1
#
_entry.id   AF-A0A5B8ISL6-F1
#
_cell.length_a   1.000
_cell.length_b   1.000
_cell.length_c   1.000
_cell.angle_alpha   90.00
_cell.angle_beta   90.00
_cell.angle_gamma   90.00
#
_symmetry.space_group_name_H-M   'P 1'
#
loop_
_entity.id
_entity.type
_entity.pdbx_description
1 polymer ?
#
loop_
_entity_poly.entity_id
_entity_poly.type
_entity_poly.pdbx_seq_one_letter_code
_entity_poly.pdbx_strand_id
1 'polypeptide(L)'
;MAERLIIVSAPHKFRDSIVDLHDHEGVVECHTYRTDEDEHDAVHLLVSADMRQELLDKLQDILSGNEDWRLIIMPVEASVPRPEEEDAGDKEEENEEKRKQAKAVESREELYEKVSKNAELSEIYLLFVGLSAVVAAIGLIENNVAVIVGAMVIAPLLGPNLAFCLGVALGDRELMFKAILTTAAGIGLVVVLGGVIGYFWPIDFDSEELMSRTEVGLDSMALALASGAAAALSMTTGVSSALVGVMVAVALMPPAVAIGLFLGADRAQDALGALLLLSVNVVCLNLAAQLSFVARGITPRTWMERKNARRAVFVNVIIWIALTVLLAVLLLIRKQTG
;
A
#
# COMPACT_ATOMS: atom_id res chain seq x y z
N MET A 1 4.71 11.98 -18.93
CA MET A 1 4.33 13.28 -18.35
C MET A 1 3.52 13.00 -17.11
N ALA A 2 3.68 13.81 -16.06
CA ALA A 2 3.03 13.57 -14.77
C ALA A 2 1.77 14.43 -14.57
N GLU A 3 1.25 14.97 -15.67
CA GLU A 3 0.08 15.84 -15.69
C GLU A 3 -1.19 15.03 -15.47
N ARG A 4 -2.19 15.73 -14.91
CA ARG A 4 -3.53 15.20 -14.74
C ARG A 4 -4.53 16.21 -15.28
N LEU A 5 -5.57 15.69 -15.93
CA LEU A 5 -6.75 16.46 -16.25
C LEU A 5 -7.71 16.31 -15.07
N ILE A 6 -7.95 17.42 -14.37
CA ILE A 6 -8.91 17.50 -13.27
C ILE A 6 -10.20 18.07 -13.81
N ILE A 7 -11.30 17.33 -13.66
CA ILE A 7 -12.65 17.77 -14.02
C ILE A 7 -13.42 18.01 -12.73
N VAL A 8 -13.91 19.23 -12.56
CA VAL A 8 -14.75 19.63 -11.43
C VAL A 8 -16.15 19.91 -11.96
N SER A 9 -17.12 19.10 -11.54
CA SER A 9 -18.54 19.31 -11.80
C SER A 9 -19.19 19.85 -10.53
N ALA A 10 -19.67 21.09 -10.55
CA ALA A 10 -20.24 21.74 -9.38
C ALA A 10 -21.36 22.73 -9.77
N PRO A 11 -22.27 23.09 -8.83
CA PRO A 11 -23.34 24.03 -9.10
C PRO A 11 -22.82 25.41 -9.51
N HIS A 12 -23.55 26.12 -10.37
CA HIS A 12 -23.15 27.42 -10.95
C HIS A 12 -22.56 28.42 -9.96
N LYS A 13 -23.04 28.44 -8.71
CA LYS A 13 -22.57 29.35 -7.65
C LYS A 13 -21.07 29.24 -7.32
N PHE A 14 -20.44 28.09 -7.59
CA PHE A 14 -19.02 27.87 -7.31
C PHE A 14 -18.11 28.13 -8.50
N ARG A 15 -18.68 28.36 -9.69
CA ARG A 15 -17.93 28.50 -10.94
C ARG A 15 -16.85 29.57 -10.83
N ASP A 16 -17.23 30.79 -10.45
CA ASP A 16 -16.28 31.91 -10.40
C ASP A 16 -15.14 31.62 -9.41
N SER A 17 -15.46 31.05 -8.25
CA SER A 17 -14.45 30.66 -7.24
C SER A 17 -13.49 29.56 -7.73
N ILE A 18 -13.95 28.63 -8.58
CA ILE A 18 -13.09 27.60 -9.17
C ILE A 18 -12.24 28.21 -10.30
N VAL A 19 -12.82 29.08 -11.13
CA VAL A 19 -12.11 29.75 -12.22
C VAL A 19 -11.04 30.70 -11.69
N ASP A 20 -11.25 31.33 -10.52
CA ASP A 20 -10.23 32.15 -9.85
C ASP A 20 -8.94 31.36 -9.54
N LEU A 21 -8.99 30.03 -9.49
CA LEU A 21 -7.80 29.19 -9.34
C LEU A 21 -6.99 29.01 -10.64
N HIS A 22 -7.40 29.57 -11.77
CA HIS A 22 -6.63 29.52 -13.01
C HIS A 22 -5.24 30.17 -12.89
N ASP A 23 -5.09 31.16 -12.00
CA ASP A 23 -3.82 31.85 -11.72
C ASP A 23 -2.88 31.03 -10.81
N HIS A 24 -3.30 29.84 -10.39
CA HIS A 24 -2.47 28.97 -9.56
C HIS A 24 -1.29 28.44 -10.38
N GLU A 25 -0.06 28.53 -9.87
CA GLU A 25 1.20 28.09 -10.52
C GLU A 25 1.18 26.63 -11.04
N GLY A 26 0.22 25.82 -10.60
CA GLY A 26 0.06 24.42 -11.02
C GLY A 26 -0.85 24.22 -12.24
N VAL A 27 -1.63 25.22 -12.62
CA VAL A 27 -2.63 25.12 -13.69
C VAL A 27 -1.99 25.53 -15.00
N VAL A 28 -1.88 24.57 -15.92
CA VAL A 28 -1.38 24.76 -17.27
C VAL A 28 -2.47 25.37 -18.15
N GLU A 29 -3.70 24.87 -18.00
CA GLU A 29 -4.83 25.28 -18.82
C GLU A 29 -6.14 25.13 -18.04
N CYS A 30 -7.08 26.06 -18.24
CA CYS A 30 -8.39 26.05 -17.61
C CYS A 30 -9.47 26.30 -18.65
N HIS A 31 -10.43 25.36 -18.76
CA HIS A 31 -11.59 25.46 -19.64
C HIS A 31 -12.87 25.31 -18.84
N THR A 32 -13.89 26.12 -19.14
CA THR A 32 -15.21 25.99 -18.53
C THR A 32 -16.25 25.58 -19.55
N TYR A 33 -17.04 24.58 -19.22
CA TYR A 33 -18.15 24.06 -19.99
C TYR A 33 -19.43 24.28 -19.20
N ARG A 34 -20.42 24.87 -19.86
CA ARG A 34 -21.75 25.05 -19.30
C ARG A 34 -22.64 23.92 -19.78
N THR A 35 -23.34 23.29 -18.85
CA THR A 35 -24.37 22.30 -19.17
C THR A 35 -25.71 23.03 -19.18
N ASP A 36 -26.44 22.98 -20.30
CA ASP A 36 -27.71 23.72 -20.45
C ASP A 36 -28.90 23.02 -19.75
N GLU A 37 -28.77 21.73 -19.42
CA GLU A 37 -29.84 20.90 -18.81
C GLU A 37 -29.69 20.71 -17.30
N ASP A 38 -28.46 20.77 -16.76
CA ASP A 38 -28.16 20.60 -15.34
C ASP A 38 -27.72 21.94 -14.74
N GLU A 39 -28.10 22.27 -13.49
CA GLU A 39 -27.66 23.49 -12.77
C GLU A 39 -26.15 23.48 -12.39
N HIS A 40 -25.35 22.71 -13.13
CA HIS A 40 -23.95 22.42 -12.91
C HIS A 40 -23.09 22.93 -14.05
N ASP A 41 -21.93 23.49 -13.70
CA ASP A 41 -20.85 23.77 -14.62
C ASP A 41 -19.75 22.72 -14.46
N ALA A 42 -19.08 22.40 -15.56
CA ALA A 42 -17.88 21.58 -15.58
C ALA A 42 -16.66 22.46 -15.85
N VAL A 43 -15.69 22.44 -14.94
CA VAL A 43 -14.39 23.12 -15.10
C VAL A 43 -13.31 22.07 -15.29
N HIS A 44 -12.58 22.18 -16.40
CA HIS A 44 -11.48 21.29 -16.76
C HIS A 44 -10.17 22.03 -16.54
N LEU A 45 -9.32 21.47 -15.68
CA LEU A 45 -8.01 22.01 -15.32
C LEU A 45 -6.94 21.01 -15.77
N LEU A 46 -6.02 21.42 -16.64
CA LEU A 46 -4.79 20.67 -16.90
C LEU A 46 -3.76 21.08 -15.86
N VAL A 47 -3.27 20.12 -15.07
CA VAL A 47 -2.50 20.41 -13.85
C VAL A 47 -1.18 19.67 -13.84
N SER A 48 -0.11 20.42 -13.57
CA SER A 48 1.24 19.90 -13.41
C SER A 48 1.40 19.10 -12.10
N ALA A 49 2.40 18.24 -12.02
CA ALA A 49 2.56 17.35 -10.86
C ALA A 49 2.95 18.08 -9.58
N ASP A 50 3.73 19.15 -9.71
CA ASP A 50 4.44 19.76 -8.59
C ASP A 50 3.48 20.44 -7.59
N MET A 51 2.33 20.90 -8.08
CA MET A 51 1.35 21.67 -7.30
C MET A 51 -0.04 21.03 -7.27
N ARG A 52 -0.20 19.82 -7.83
CA ARG A 52 -1.49 19.12 -7.94
C ARG A 52 -2.18 18.94 -6.59
N GLN A 53 -1.45 18.50 -5.56
CA GLN A 53 -2.07 18.25 -4.26
C GLN A 53 -2.57 19.54 -3.62
N GLU A 54 -1.84 20.64 -3.73
CA GLU A 54 -2.27 21.93 -3.17
C GLU A 54 -3.52 22.45 -3.88
N LEU A 55 -3.58 22.33 -5.21
CA LEU A 55 -4.77 22.70 -5.98
C LEU A 55 -5.99 21.86 -5.60
N LEU A 56 -5.80 20.54 -5.47
CA LEU A 56 -6.86 19.62 -5.02
C LEU A 56 -7.40 20.03 -3.64
N ASP A 57 -6.52 20.44 -2.73
CA ASP A 57 -6.92 20.87 -1.39
C ASP A 57 -7.74 22.16 -1.45
N LYS A 58 -7.30 23.15 -2.22
CA LYS A 58 -8.05 24.41 -2.45
C LYS A 58 -9.42 24.17 -3.08
N LEU A 59 -9.49 23.32 -4.12
CA LEU A 59 -10.75 22.97 -4.76
C LEU A 59 -11.73 22.32 -3.77
N GLN A 60 -11.24 21.37 -2.97
CA GLN A 60 -12.07 20.67 -1.98
C GLN A 60 -12.49 21.58 -0.82
N ASP A 61 -11.68 22.59 -0.46
CA ASP A 61 -12.02 23.59 0.54
C ASP A 61 -13.09 24.58 0.01
N ILE A 62 -13.00 25.02 -1.24
CA ILE A 62 -14.03 25.88 -1.89
C ILE A 62 -15.37 25.15 -1.96
N LEU A 63 -15.34 23.87 -2.32
CA LEU A 63 -16.52 23.03 -2.47
C LEU A 63 -17.04 22.47 -1.13
N SER A 64 -16.33 22.73 -0.03
CA SER A 64 -16.71 22.24 1.29
C SER A 64 -18.08 22.80 1.71
N GLY A 65 -18.91 21.96 2.31
CA GLY A 65 -20.26 22.35 2.76
C GLY A 65 -21.37 22.16 1.72
N ASN A 66 -21.06 21.60 0.54
CA ASN A 66 -22.07 21.06 -0.38
C ASN A 66 -21.75 19.59 -0.70
N GLU A 67 -22.77 18.76 -0.88
CA GLU A 67 -22.60 17.34 -1.26
C GLU A 67 -22.75 17.13 -2.77
N ASP A 68 -23.34 18.11 -3.45
CA ASP A 68 -23.65 18.06 -4.88
C ASP A 68 -22.47 18.59 -5.72
N TRP A 69 -21.32 17.92 -5.64
CA TRP A 69 -20.19 18.18 -6.53
C TRP A 69 -19.37 16.91 -6.77
N ARG A 70 -18.63 16.89 -7.87
CA ARG A 70 -17.72 15.80 -8.24
C ARG A 70 -16.39 16.36 -8.71
N LEU A 71 -15.31 15.70 -8.29
CA LEU A 71 -13.96 15.94 -8.79
C LEU A 71 -13.44 14.64 -9.36
N ILE A 72 -13.02 14.67 -10.62
CA ILE A 72 -12.51 13.52 -11.37
C ILE A 72 -11.07 13.83 -11.76
N ILE A 73 -10.18 12.88 -11.51
CA ILE A 73 -8.75 12.99 -11.85
C ILE A 73 -8.47 11.97 -12.95
N MET A 74 -8.00 12.44 -14.10
CA MET A 74 -7.69 11.58 -15.24
C MET A 74 -6.21 11.67 -15.63
N PRO A 75 -5.54 10.54 -15.93
CA PRO A 75 -4.18 10.55 -16.43
C PRO A 75 -4.13 11.14 -17.84
N VAL A 76 -3.16 12.03 -18.09
CA VAL A 76 -2.88 12.56 -19.42
C VAL A 76 -1.77 11.73 -20.06
N GLU A 77 -2.09 11.01 -21.13
CA GLU A 77 -1.13 10.17 -21.86
C GLU A 77 -0.15 11.01 -22.69
N ALA A 78 -0.67 12.04 -23.35
CA ALA A 78 0.10 13.00 -24.15
C ALA A 78 -0.59 14.35 -24.22
N SER A 79 0.20 15.43 -24.28
CA SER A 79 -0.26 16.80 -24.54
C SER A 79 0.60 17.42 -25.65
N VAL A 80 -0.04 18.14 -26.57
CA VAL A 80 0.60 18.87 -27.67
C VAL A 80 -0.13 20.21 -27.88
N PRO A 81 0.57 21.37 -27.86
CA PRO A 81 2.00 21.52 -27.58
C PRO A 81 2.35 21.05 -26.17
N ARG A 82 3.60 20.58 -25.98
CA ARG A 82 4.05 20.25 -24.63
C ARG A 82 4.08 21.55 -23.83
N PRO A 83 3.45 21.61 -22.65
CA PRO A 83 3.54 22.78 -21.81
C PRO A 83 5.00 23.13 -21.54
N GLU A 84 5.28 24.42 -21.60
CA GLU A 84 6.63 24.94 -21.35
C GLU A 84 7.02 24.58 -19.92
N GLU A 85 8.07 23.79 -19.74
CA GLU A 85 8.72 23.72 -18.43
C GLU A 85 9.28 25.13 -18.20
N GLU A 86 8.78 25.88 -17.22
CA GLU A 86 9.37 27.17 -16.87
C GLU A 86 10.87 26.94 -16.60
N ASP A 87 11.70 27.36 -17.57
CA ASP A 87 13.15 27.43 -17.45
C ASP A 87 13.46 28.46 -16.36
N ALA A 88 13.41 28.02 -15.11
CA ALA A 88 13.95 28.73 -13.98
C ALA A 88 15.47 28.79 -14.18
N GLY A 89 15.95 29.88 -14.79
CA GLY A 89 17.37 30.06 -15.07
C GLY A 89 18.24 29.91 -13.81
N ASP A 90 19.32 29.15 -13.94
CA ASP A 90 20.55 29.06 -13.11
C ASP A 90 20.45 29.23 -11.57
N LYS A 91 19.28 29.09 -10.96
CA LYS A 91 19.13 29.12 -9.50
C LYS A 91 18.40 27.88 -9.02
N GLU A 92 19.22 27.04 -8.39
CA GLU A 92 18.90 25.93 -7.49
C GLU A 92 18.71 24.56 -8.16
N GLU A 93 19.85 23.91 -8.46
CA GLU A 93 19.98 22.44 -8.60
C GLU A 93 19.34 21.68 -7.40
N GLU A 94 19.20 22.32 -6.24
CA GLU A 94 18.54 21.78 -5.05
C GLU A 94 16.99 21.65 -5.21
N ASN A 95 16.38 22.39 -6.12
CA ASN A 95 14.94 22.32 -6.43
C ASN A 95 14.62 21.29 -7.51
N GLU A 96 15.61 20.88 -8.31
CA GLU A 96 15.42 19.91 -9.39
C GLU A 96 15.19 18.49 -8.87
N GLU A 97 15.85 18.09 -7.78
CA GLU A 97 15.58 16.82 -7.09
C GLU A 97 14.21 16.81 -6.40
N LYS A 98 13.80 17.93 -5.77
CA LYS A 98 12.45 18.09 -5.20
C LYS A 98 11.37 18.04 -6.28
N ARG A 99 11.58 18.70 -7.43
CA ARG A 99 10.70 18.64 -8.61
C ARG A 99 10.68 17.24 -9.23
N LYS A 100 11.80 16.52 -9.30
CA LYS A 100 11.84 15.11 -9.77
C LYS A 100 11.12 14.16 -8.81
N GLN A 101 11.19 14.41 -7.50
CA GLN A 101 10.41 13.68 -6.51
C GLN A 101 8.92 14.00 -6.62
N ALA A 102 8.54 15.27 -6.87
CA ALA A 102 7.16 15.73 -7.06
C ALA A 102 6.53 15.22 -8.38
N LYS A 103 7.31 15.13 -9.46
CA LYS A 103 6.91 14.54 -10.76
C LYS A 103 6.44 13.08 -10.67
N ALA A 104 6.65 12.36 -9.56
CA ALA A 104 6.23 10.97 -9.39
C ALA A 104 5.13 10.76 -8.33
N VAL A 105 4.72 11.81 -7.59
CA VAL A 105 3.79 11.65 -6.45
C VAL A 105 2.36 11.60 -6.93
N GLU A 106 1.77 10.40 -6.99
CA GLU A 106 0.32 10.23 -7.12
C GLU A 106 -0.39 11.05 -6.03
N SER A 107 -1.49 11.73 -6.38
CA SER A 107 -2.27 12.49 -5.38
C SER A 107 -2.84 11.57 -4.31
N ARG A 108 -3.17 12.12 -3.14
CA ARG A 108 -3.76 11.35 -2.03
C ARG A 108 -5.05 10.64 -2.44
N GLU A 109 -5.86 11.30 -3.26
CA GLU A 109 -7.11 10.79 -3.82
C GLU A 109 -6.86 9.61 -4.75
N GLU A 110 -5.90 9.73 -5.68
CA GLU A 110 -5.50 8.63 -6.57
C GLU A 110 -4.93 7.44 -5.77
N LEU A 111 -4.13 7.72 -4.76
CA LEU A 111 -3.55 6.71 -3.88
C LEU A 111 -4.64 5.98 -3.09
N TYR A 112 -5.61 6.71 -2.53
CA TYR A 112 -6.74 6.15 -1.80
C TYR A 112 -7.58 5.24 -2.69
N GLU A 113 -7.92 5.68 -3.89
CA GLU A 113 -8.74 4.90 -4.82
C GLU A 113 -8.01 3.62 -5.29
N LYS A 114 -6.71 3.69 -5.56
CA LYS A 114 -5.89 2.52 -5.92
C LYS A 114 -5.79 1.51 -4.79
N VAL A 115 -5.76 1.96 -3.55
CA VAL A 115 -5.46 1.11 -2.39
C VAL A 115 -6.73 0.55 -1.74
N SER A 116 -7.77 1.36 -1.63
CA SER A 116 -9.04 0.97 -1.01
C SER A 116 -9.69 -0.22 -1.73
N LYS A 117 -9.67 -0.24 -3.08
CA LYS A 117 -10.14 -1.39 -3.88
C LYS A 117 -9.38 -2.68 -3.57
N ASN A 118 -8.10 -2.58 -3.25
CA ASN A 118 -7.27 -3.72 -2.89
C ASN A 118 -7.41 -4.14 -1.42
N ALA A 119 -8.15 -3.39 -0.61
CA ALA A 119 -8.44 -3.69 0.79
C ALA A 119 -9.71 -4.55 0.96
N GLU A 120 -10.54 -4.65 -0.07
CA GLU A 120 -11.83 -5.32 0.00
C GLU A 120 -11.69 -6.84 0.01
N LEU A 121 -12.38 -7.48 0.94
CA LEU A 121 -12.50 -8.92 1.00
C LEU A 121 -13.44 -9.40 -0.12
N SER A 122 -12.87 -9.72 -1.27
CA SER A 122 -13.60 -10.24 -2.43
C SER A 122 -13.45 -11.76 -2.58
N GLU A 123 -14.41 -12.37 -3.27
CA GLU A 123 -14.36 -13.80 -3.62
C GLU A 123 -13.13 -14.11 -4.51
N ILE A 124 -12.83 -13.20 -5.43
CA ILE A 124 -11.66 -13.31 -6.33
C ILE A 124 -10.36 -13.26 -5.52
N TYR A 125 -10.27 -12.37 -4.53
CA TYR A 125 -9.12 -12.33 -3.62
C TYR A 125 -8.93 -13.67 -2.88
N LEU A 126 -10.00 -14.20 -2.29
CA LEU A 126 -9.95 -15.49 -1.57
C LEU A 126 -9.60 -16.65 -2.49
N LEU A 127 -10.10 -16.66 -3.73
CA LEU A 127 -9.79 -17.66 -4.72
C LEU A 127 -8.30 -17.64 -5.08
N PHE A 128 -7.73 -16.47 -5.40
CA PHE A 128 -6.30 -16.36 -5.71
C PHE A 128 -5.42 -16.74 -4.52
N VAL A 129 -5.77 -16.30 -3.31
CA VAL A 129 -5.06 -16.68 -2.08
C VAL A 129 -5.13 -18.19 -1.85
N GLY A 130 -6.30 -18.82 -2.05
CA GLY A 130 -6.48 -20.26 -1.91
C GLY A 130 -5.68 -21.06 -2.93
N LEU A 131 -5.73 -20.68 -4.22
CA LEU A 131 -4.93 -21.31 -5.28
C LEU A 131 -3.43 -21.17 -5.00
N SER A 132 -2.99 -19.97 -4.61
CA SER A 132 -1.60 -19.73 -4.22
C SER A 132 -1.18 -20.59 -3.03
N ALA A 133 -2.05 -20.76 -2.01
CA ALA A 133 -1.75 -21.59 -0.85
C ALA A 133 -1.49 -23.06 -1.25
N VAL A 134 -2.29 -23.60 -2.17
CA VAL A 134 -2.09 -24.96 -2.70
C VAL A 134 -0.77 -25.09 -3.44
N VAL A 135 -0.48 -24.15 -4.35
CA VAL A 135 0.77 -24.16 -5.12
C VAL A 135 1.99 -24.00 -4.21
N ALA A 136 1.92 -23.09 -3.24
CA ALA A 136 2.98 -22.88 -2.25
C ALA A 136 3.18 -24.11 -1.34
N ALA A 137 2.11 -24.79 -0.94
CA ALA A 137 2.20 -26.02 -0.14
C ALA A 137 2.93 -27.12 -0.92
N ILE A 138 2.57 -27.33 -2.19
CA ILE A 138 3.27 -28.27 -3.07
C ILE A 138 4.74 -27.86 -3.22
N GLY A 139 5.01 -26.57 -3.46
CA GLY A 139 6.38 -26.07 -3.61
C GLY A 139 7.24 -26.30 -2.37
N LEU A 140 6.69 -26.11 -1.16
CA LEU A 140 7.39 -26.38 0.10
C LEU A 140 7.63 -27.88 0.33
N ILE A 141 6.63 -28.73 0.07
CA ILE A 141 6.73 -30.18 0.20
C ILE A 141 7.78 -30.75 -0.77
N GLU A 142 7.77 -30.29 -2.01
CA GLU A 142 8.68 -30.74 -3.08
C GLU A 142 10.05 -30.03 -3.05
N ASN A 143 10.32 -29.19 -2.03
CA ASN A 143 11.55 -28.42 -1.89
C ASN A 143 11.92 -27.61 -3.16
N ASN A 144 10.92 -26.98 -3.79
CA ASN A 144 11.06 -26.31 -5.09
C ASN A 144 10.82 -24.80 -5.00
N VAL A 145 11.91 -24.05 -4.90
CA VAL A 145 11.93 -22.57 -4.85
C VAL A 145 11.18 -21.93 -6.02
N ALA A 146 11.29 -22.47 -7.23
CA ALA A 146 10.65 -21.88 -8.40
C ALA A 146 9.12 -21.93 -8.31
N VAL A 147 8.57 -23.04 -7.80
CA VAL A 147 7.13 -23.19 -7.56
C VAL A 147 6.67 -22.29 -6.41
N ILE A 148 7.47 -22.20 -5.35
CA ILE A 148 7.22 -21.31 -4.21
C ILE A 148 7.14 -19.84 -4.67
N VAL A 149 8.10 -19.39 -5.49
CA VAL A 149 8.10 -18.03 -6.07
C VAL A 149 6.93 -17.84 -7.02
N GLY A 150 6.60 -18.84 -7.83
CA GLY A 150 5.41 -18.82 -8.69
C GLY A 150 4.12 -18.60 -7.91
N ALA A 151 3.96 -19.26 -6.75
CA ALA A 151 2.82 -19.05 -5.87
C ALA A 151 2.76 -17.62 -5.33
N MET A 152 3.89 -17.05 -4.88
CA MET A 152 3.94 -15.68 -4.35
C MET A 152 3.44 -14.63 -5.35
N VAL A 153 3.64 -14.84 -6.66
CA VAL A 153 3.16 -13.92 -7.71
C VAL A 153 1.63 -13.94 -7.82
N ILE A 154 0.99 -15.05 -7.47
CA ILE A 154 -0.47 -15.25 -7.63
C ILE A 154 -1.24 -14.53 -6.51
N ALA A 155 -0.74 -14.55 -5.27
CA ALA A 155 -1.49 -14.05 -4.12
C ALA A 155 -1.39 -12.52 -3.96
N PRO A 156 -2.51 -11.77 -4.02
CA PRO A 156 -2.53 -10.31 -3.88
C PRO A 156 -2.44 -9.83 -2.40
N LEU A 157 -1.51 -10.38 -1.61
CA LEU A 157 -1.36 -10.04 -0.17
C LEU A 157 -0.82 -8.63 0.09
N LEU A 158 -0.26 -7.97 -0.93
CA LEU A 158 0.26 -6.61 -0.85
C LEU A 158 -0.85 -5.59 -0.56
N GLY A 159 -2.00 -5.76 -1.23
CA GLY A 159 -3.10 -4.80 -1.24
C GLY A 159 -3.61 -4.44 0.16
N PRO A 160 -4.08 -5.43 0.93
CA PRO A 160 -4.58 -5.21 2.29
C PRO A 160 -3.53 -4.61 3.23
N ASN A 161 -2.25 -5.01 3.14
CA ASN A 161 -1.19 -4.45 3.98
C ASN A 161 -0.96 -2.95 3.68
N LEU A 162 -0.91 -2.57 2.40
CA LEU A 162 -0.76 -1.18 2.01
C LEU A 162 -1.98 -0.34 2.39
N ALA A 163 -3.18 -0.91 2.29
CA ALA A 163 -4.41 -0.27 2.75
C ALA A 163 -4.43 -0.01 4.25
N PHE A 164 -3.93 -0.95 5.04
CA PHE A 164 -3.76 -0.73 6.48
C PHE A 164 -2.83 0.45 6.75
N CYS A 165 -1.63 0.47 6.15
CA CYS A 165 -0.67 1.54 6.34
C CYS A 165 -1.19 2.91 5.85
N LEU A 166 -1.89 2.95 4.71
CA LEU A 166 -2.52 4.17 4.20
C LEU A 166 -3.64 4.65 5.14
N GLY A 167 -4.48 3.74 5.63
CA GLY A 167 -5.50 4.04 6.62
C GLY A 167 -4.92 4.63 7.89
N VAL A 168 -3.79 4.12 8.37
CA VAL A 168 -3.06 4.72 9.51
C VAL A 168 -2.56 6.14 9.18
N ALA A 169 -1.96 6.33 8.00
CA ALA A 169 -1.44 7.64 7.57
C ALA A 169 -2.54 8.71 7.43
N LEU A 170 -3.73 8.29 6.98
CA LEU A 170 -4.91 9.16 6.82
C LEU A 170 -5.80 9.22 8.08
N GLY A 171 -5.56 8.36 9.07
CA GLY A 171 -6.43 8.23 10.25
C GLY A 171 -7.80 7.61 9.94
N ASP A 172 -7.94 6.94 8.81
CA ASP A 172 -9.16 6.25 8.36
C ASP A 172 -9.29 4.89 9.05
N ARG A 173 -10.09 4.85 10.11
CA ARG A 173 -10.33 3.63 10.91
C ARG A 173 -11.11 2.57 10.15
N GLU A 174 -11.98 2.97 9.23
CA GLU A 174 -12.78 2.02 8.47
C GLU A 174 -11.88 1.26 7.49
N LEU A 175 -11.01 1.98 6.77
CA LEU A 175 -10.01 1.37 5.90
C LEU A 175 -9.04 0.48 6.68
N MET A 176 -8.57 0.93 7.85
CA MET A 176 -7.72 0.11 8.73
C MET A 176 -8.40 -1.21 9.12
N PHE A 177 -9.67 -1.17 9.53
CA PHE A 177 -10.39 -2.37 9.97
C PHE A 177 -10.68 -3.33 8.81
N LYS A 178 -11.11 -2.80 7.65
CA LYS A 178 -11.30 -3.59 6.42
C LYS A 178 -9.99 -4.30 6.04
N ALA A 179 -8.87 -3.57 6.02
CA ALA A 179 -7.57 -4.11 5.69
C ALA A 179 -7.10 -5.22 6.66
N ILE A 180 -7.30 -5.04 7.97
CA ILE A 180 -7.00 -6.08 8.97
C ILE A 180 -7.85 -7.32 8.73
N LEU A 181 -9.17 -7.14 8.52
CA LEU A 181 -10.09 -8.25 8.29
C LEU A 181 -9.72 -9.04 7.03
N THR A 182 -9.41 -8.36 5.92
CA THR A 182 -9.02 -8.99 4.66
C THR A 182 -7.68 -9.72 4.77
N THR A 183 -6.71 -9.13 5.48
CA THR A 183 -5.42 -9.78 5.75
C THR A 183 -5.60 -11.03 6.62
N ALA A 184 -6.37 -10.93 7.69
CA ALA A 184 -6.64 -12.02 8.61
C ALA A 184 -7.42 -13.16 7.94
N ALA A 185 -8.43 -12.84 7.12
CA ALA A 185 -9.18 -13.83 6.34
C ALA A 185 -8.28 -14.54 5.33
N GLY A 186 -7.40 -13.79 4.63
CA GLY A 186 -6.43 -14.36 3.70
C GLY A 186 -5.44 -15.30 4.40
N ILE A 187 -4.75 -14.84 5.44
CA ILE A 187 -3.80 -15.68 6.20
C ILE A 187 -4.51 -16.87 6.85
N GLY A 188 -5.70 -16.67 7.41
CA GLY A 188 -6.51 -17.74 7.99
C GLY A 188 -6.85 -18.84 6.98
N LEU A 189 -7.29 -18.46 5.77
CA LEU A 189 -7.55 -19.40 4.68
C LEU A 189 -6.29 -20.19 4.31
N VAL A 190 -5.15 -19.51 4.21
CA VAL A 190 -3.86 -20.14 3.89
C VAL A 190 -3.48 -21.18 4.94
N VAL A 191 -3.55 -20.82 6.22
CA VAL A 191 -3.21 -21.72 7.33
C VAL A 191 -4.15 -22.92 7.36
N VAL A 192 -5.45 -22.71 7.15
CA VAL A 192 -6.43 -23.80 7.09
C VAL A 192 -6.15 -24.76 5.93
N LEU A 193 -5.93 -24.23 4.72
CA LEU A 193 -5.62 -25.06 3.55
C LEU A 193 -4.28 -25.79 3.72
N GLY A 194 -3.26 -25.12 4.23
CA GLY A 194 -1.98 -25.73 4.56
C GLY A 194 -2.14 -26.85 5.59
N GLY A 195 -2.98 -26.67 6.61
CA GLY A 195 -3.28 -27.69 7.62
C GLY A 195 -4.02 -28.90 7.04
N VAL A 196 -4.99 -28.68 6.16
CA VAL A 196 -5.66 -29.76 5.44
C VAL A 196 -4.65 -30.55 4.60
N ILE A 197 -3.79 -29.86 3.84
CA ILE A 197 -2.76 -30.51 3.02
C ILE A 197 -1.76 -31.28 3.91
N GLY A 198 -1.27 -30.66 4.98
CA GLY A 198 -0.30 -31.29 5.88
C GLY A 198 -0.85 -32.47 6.67
N TYR A 199 -2.18 -32.54 6.87
CA TYR A 199 -2.83 -33.69 7.49
C TYR A 199 -2.97 -34.88 6.53
N PHE A 200 -3.31 -34.63 5.26
CA PHE A 200 -3.52 -35.68 4.27
C PHE A 200 -2.25 -36.11 3.52
N TRP A 201 -1.26 -35.24 3.42
CA TRP A 201 -0.04 -35.47 2.64
C TRP A 201 1.15 -35.74 3.56
N PRO A 202 1.96 -36.78 3.29
CA PRO A 202 3.19 -37.02 4.05
C PRO A 202 4.19 -35.90 3.79
N ILE A 203 4.55 -35.16 4.84
CA ILE A 203 5.54 -34.09 4.76
C ILE A 203 6.94 -34.67 4.96
N ASP A 204 7.84 -34.37 4.02
CA ASP A 204 9.27 -34.60 4.20
C ASP A 204 9.88 -33.44 5.01
N PHE A 205 10.41 -33.77 6.18
CA PHE A 205 11.03 -32.80 7.08
C PHE A 205 12.51 -32.58 6.81
N ASP A 206 13.08 -33.26 5.81
CA ASP A 206 14.41 -32.97 5.28
C ASP A 206 14.35 -31.84 4.22
N SER A 207 13.17 -31.31 3.90
CA SER A 207 13.00 -30.15 3.03
C SER A 207 13.60 -28.88 3.65
N GLU A 208 14.72 -28.42 3.09
CA GLU A 208 15.38 -27.16 3.47
C GLU A 208 14.44 -25.96 3.30
N GLU A 209 13.62 -25.94 2.25
CA GLU A 209 12.68 -24.84 1.98
C GLU A 209 11.56 -24.74 3.00
N LEU A 210 11.12 -25.86 3.58
CA LEU A 210 10.10 -25.87 4.63
C LEU A 210 10.73 -25.58 6.00
N MET A 211 11.85 -26.23 6.32
CA MET A 211 12.51 -26.07 7.62
C MET A 211 13.08 -24.66 7.82
N SER A 212 13.59 -24.02 6.76
CA SER A 212 14.03 -22.62 6.80
C SER A 212 12.92 -21.63 7.17
N ARG A 213 11.64 -22.03 7.08
CA ARG A 213 10.50 -21.19 7.53
C ARG A 213 10.27 -21.24 9.04
N THR A 214 10.99 -22.08 9.78
CA THR A 214 10.95 -22.15 11.25
C THR A 214 12.01 -21.28 11.92
N GLU A 215 13.04 -20.93 11.14
CA GLU A 215 14.16 -20.12 11.55
C GLU A 215 13.84 -18.65 11.33
N VAL A 216 14.21 -17.83 12.30
CA VAL A 216 14.01 -16.38 12.21
C VAL A 216 15.35 -15.72 12.51
N GLY A 217 15.88 -15.05 11.49
CA GLY A 217 17.15 -14.34 11.59
C GLY A 217 16.99 -12.83 11.38
N LEU A 218 18.07 -12.09 11.66
CA LEU A 218 18.13 -10.64 11.44
C LEU A 218 18.07 -10.28 9.95
N ASP A 219 18.47 -11.19 9.08
CA ASP A 219 18.34 -11.13 7.63
C ASP A 219 16.88 -11.07 7.20
N SER A 220 16.00 -11.91 7.78
CA SER A 220 14.56 -11.86 7.52
C SER A 220 13.93 -10.53 7.94
N MET A 221 14.36 -9.99 9.09
CA MET A 221 13.93 -8.65 9.56
C MET A 221 14.37 -7.54 8.61
N ALA A 222 15.64 -7.56 8.18
CA ALA A 222 16.18 -6.58 7.25
C ALA A 222 15.46 -6.63 5.89
N LEU A 223 15.20 -7.84 5.38
CA LEU A 223 14.46 -8.04 4.14
C LEU A 223 13.01 -7.53 4.24
N ALA A 224 12.33 -7.79 5.37
CA ALA A 224 10.96 -7.32 5.60
C ALA A 224 10.89 -5.78 5.71
N LEU A 225 11.84 -5.15 6.41
CA LEU A 225 11.96 -3.69 6.47
C LEU A 225 12.18 -3.09 5.07
N ALA A 226 13.14 -3.64 4.32
CA ALA A 226 13.43 -3.17 2.96
C ALA A 226 12.22 -3.33 2.03
N SER A 227 11.51 -4.48 2.12
CA SER A 227 10.32 -4.75 1.32
C SER A 227 9.16 -3.82 1.67
N GLY A 228 8.94 -3.52 2.96
CA GLY A 228 7.92 -2.56 3.39
C GLY A 228 8.21 -1.14 2.91
N ALA A 229 9.46 -0.69 2.99
CA ALA A 229 9.86 0.60 2.44
C ALA A 229 9.69 0.64 0.91
N ALA A 230 10.12 -0.39 0.20
CA ALA A 230 9.94 -0.51 -1.25
C ALA A 230 8.45 -0.50 -1.63
N ALA A 231 7.57 -1.13 -0.84
CA ALA A 231 6.13 -1.18 -1.07
C ALA A 231 5.48 0.20 -0.98
N ALA A 232 5.79 0.93 0.09
CA ALA A 232 5.31 2.30 0.23
C ALA A 232 5.90 3.24 -0.85
N LEU A 233 7.17 3.07 -1.21
CA LEU A 233 7.82 3.88 -2.24
C LEU A 233 7.28 3.60 -3.64
N SER A 234 7.12 2.33 -4.03
CA SER A 234 6.54 1.97 -5.34
C SER A 234 5.15 2.56 -5.51
N MET A 235 4.35 2.54 -4.45
CA MET A 235 2.99 3.07 -4.50
C MET A 235 2.94 4.59 -4.60
N THR A 236 3.90 5.28 -4.00
CA THR A 236 3.99 6.76 -4.03
C THR A 236 4.72 7.30 -5.24
N THR A 237 5.44 6.46 -5.99
CA THR A 237 6.24 6.89 -7.15
C THR A 237 5.67 6.40 -8.50
N GLY A 238 4.58 5.63 -8.48
CA GLY A 238 4.01 5.03 -9.68
C GLY A 238 4.88 3.93 -10.31
N VAL A 239 5.95 3.50 -9.64
CA VAL A 239 6.80 2.37 -10.08
C VAL A 239 6.00 1.07 -9.96
N SER A 240 6.21 0.13 -10.91
CA SER A 240 5.46 -1.13 -11.02
C SER A 240 5.22 -1.82 -9.68
N SER A 241 3.95 -1.83 -9.25
CA SER A 241 3.49 -2.49 -8.02
C SER A 241 3.62 -4.01 -8.08
N ALA A 242 3.78 -4.58 -9.28
CA ALA A 242 3.87 -6.03 -9.47
C ALA A 242 5.15 -6.60 -8.84
N LEU A 243 6.32 -5.99 -9.08
CA LEU A 243 7.60 -6.48 -8.56
C LEU A 243 7.61 -6.42 -7.02
N VAL A 244 7.08 -5.33 -6.47
CA VAL A 244 7.00 -5.16 -5.02
C VAL A 244 5.94 -6.07 -4.39
N GLY A 245 4.87 -6.35 -5.13
CA GLY A 245 3.87 -7.35 -4.75
C GLY A 245 4.50 -8.72 -4.49
N VAL A 246 5.42 -9.14 -5.37
CA VAL A 246 6.18 -10.38 -5.18
C VAL A 246 7.02 -10.31 -3.91
N MET A 247 7.77 -9.22 -3.66
CA MET A 247 8.61 -9.10 -2.46
C MET A 247 7.81 -9.19 -1.14
N VAL A 248 6.61 -8.62 -1.10
CA VAL A 248 5.73 -8.70 0.07
C VAL A 248 5.11 -10.09 0.20
N ALA A 249 4.69 -10.69 -0.91
CA ALA A 249 4.18 -12.07 -0.90
C ALA A 249 5.25 -13.07 -0.46
N VAL A 250 6.53 -12.84 -0.80
CA VAL A 250 7.68 -13.65 -0.31
C VAL A 250 7.73 -13.68 1.22
N ALA A 251 7.44 -12.54 1.87
CA ALA A 251 7.52 -12.43 3.31
C ALA A 251 6.31 -13.04 4.05
N LEU A 252 5.16 -13.18 3.39
CA LEU A 252 3.91 -13.57 4.05
C LEU A 252 3.43 -14.98 3.66
N MET A 253 3.50 -15.32 2.37
CA MET A 253 2.87 -16.52 1.84
C MET A 253 3.55 -17.82 2.34
N PRO A 254 4.89 -18.03 2.18
CA PRO A 254 5.51 -19.26 2.64
C PRO A 254 5.42 -19.51 4.15
N PRO A 255 5.70 -18.52 5.03
CA PRO A 255 5.54 -18.73 6.47
C PRO A 255 4.09 -19.09 6.85
N ALA A 256 3.08 -18.45 6.23
CA ALA A 256 1.68 -18.76 6.48
C ALA A 256 1.31 -20.20 6.08
N VAL A 257 1.79 -20.67 4.92
CA VAL A 257 1.56 -22.06 4.48
C VAL A 257 2.30 -23.04 5.39
N ALA A 258 3.55 -22.73 5.75
CA ALA A 258 4.36 -23.56 6.64
C ALA A 258 3.70 -23.75 8.01
N ILE A 259 3.10 -22.69 8.60
CA ILE A 259 2.29 -22.82 9.82
C ILE A 259 1.21 -23.87 9.64
N GLY A 260 0.43 -23.78 8.55
CA GLY A 260 -0.62 -24.74 8.23
C GLY A 260 -0.06 -26.17 8.13
N LEU A 261 0.95 -26.36 7.28
CA LEU A 261 1.60 -27.66 7.05
C LEU A 261 2.08 -28.30 8.36
N PHE A 262 2.80 -27.55 9.21
CA PHE A 262 3.28 -28.05 10.49
C PHE A 262 2.16 -28.38 11.48
N LEU A 263 1.09 -27.58 11.53
CA LEU A 263 -0.09 -27.89 12.35
C LEU A 263 -0.81 -29.15 11.86
N GLY A 264 -0.91 -29.34 10.54
CA GLY A 264 -1.49 -30.55 9.94
C GLY A 264 -0.69 -31.81 10.25
N ALA A 265 0.63 -31.69 10.36
CA ALA A 265 1.54 -32.78 10.66
C ALA A 265 1.92 -32.92 12.16
N ASP A 266 1.14 -32.32 13.06
CA ASP A 266 1.31 -32.38 14.53
C ASP A 266 2.68 -31.87 15.04
N ARG A 267 3.34 -30.97 14.30
CA ARG A 267 4.61 -30.33 14.67
C ARG A 267 4.40 -28.93 15.21
N ALA A 268 3.77 -28.83 16.38
CA ALA A 268 3.43 -27.54 17.00
C ALA A 268 4.64 -26.63 17.26
N GLN A 269 5.82 -27.19 17.56
CA GLN A 269 7.03 -26.40 17.81
C GLN A 269 7.53 -25.68 16.55
N ASP A 270 7.49 -26.35 15.41
CA ASP A 270 7.89 -25.78 14.11
C ASP A 270 6.86 -24.79 13.58
N ALA A 271 5.57 -25.08 13.80
CA ALA A 271 4.48 -24.14 13.53
C ALA A 271 4.66 -22.83 14.31
N LEU A 272 5.08 -22.88 15.58
CA LEU A 272 5.42 -21.69 16.36
C LEU A 272 6.61 -20.92 15.78
N GLY A 273 7.62 -21.62 15.26
CA GLY A 273 8.74 -20.99 14.55
C GLY A 273 8.28 -20.22 13.31
N ALA A 274 7.45 -20.84 12.48
CA ALA A 274 6.87 -20.21 11.30
C ALA A 274 5.91 -19.06 11.64
N LEU A 275 5.17 -19.18 12.73
CA LEU A 275 4.32 -18.10 13.25
C LEU A 275 5.16 -16.90 13.70
N LEU A 276 6.29 -17.14 14.37
CA LEU A 276 7.23 -16.08 14.75
C LEU A 276 7.82 -15.41 13.51
N LEU A 277 8.22 -16.18 12.49
CA LEU A 277 8.72 -15.63 11.22
C LEU A 277 7.68 -14.73 10.55
N LEU A 278 6.44 -15.23 10.41
CA LEU A 278 5.33 -14.46 9.85
C LEU A 278 5.08 -13.17 10.65
N SER A 279 5.07 -13.26 11.98
CA SER A 279 4.84 -12.12 12.87
C SER A 279 5.93 -11.05 12.70
N VAL A 280 7.19 -11.47 12.65
CA VAL A 280 8.34 -10.57 12.42
C VAL A 280 8.22 -9.89 11.06
N ASN A 281 7.88 -10.64 10.01
CA ASN A 281 7.74 -10.10 8.66
C ASN A 281 6.61 -9.08 8.59
N VAL A 282 5.43 -9.38 9.14
CA VAL A 282 4.29 -8.45 9.19
C VAL A 282 4.66 -7.18 9.95
N VAL A 283 5.25 -7.30 11.14
CA VAL A 283 5.62 -6.15 11.98
C VAL A 283 6.64 -5.25 11.29
N CYS A 284 7.73 -5.82 10.77
CA CYS A 284 8.80 -5.07 10.11
C CYS A 284 8.31 -4.40 8.83
N LEU A 285 7.55 -5.12 8.01
CA LEU A 285 6.99 -4.60 6.77
C LEU A 285 6.07 -3.40 7.05
N ASN A 286 5.13 -3.55 8.00
CA ASN A 286 4.19 -2.48 8.34
C ASN A 286 4.90 -1.27 8.95
N LEU A 287 5.90 -1.49 9.82
CA LEU A 287 6.72 -0.41 10.37
C LEU A 287 7.42 0.40 9.28
N ALA A 288 8.12 -0.28 8.36
CA ALA A 288 8.87 0.38 7.30
C ALA A 288 7.95 1.09 6.29
N ALA A 289 6.84 0.47 5.92
CA ALA A 289 5.84 1.08 5.04
C ALA A 289 5.25 2.34 5.68
N GLN A 290 4.89 2.29 6.97
CA GLN A 290 4.33 3.43 7.69
C GLN A 290 5.34 4.57 7.85
N LEU A 291 6.60 4.27 8.20
CA LEU A 291 7.67 5.28 8.25
C LEU A 291 7.89 5.93 6.89
N SER A 292 7.80 5.16 5.81
CA SER A 292 7.96 5.66 4.43
C SER A 292 6.81 6.59 4.03
N PHE A 293 5.56 6.27 4.39
CA PHE A 293 4.42 7.18 4.15
C PHE A 293 4.55 8.49 4.94
N VAL A 294 5.01 8.42 6.19
CA VAL A 294 5.26 9.61 7.01
C VAL A 294 6.39 10.46 6.41
N ALA A 295 7.48 9.83 5.98
CA ALA A 295 8.60 10.53 5.32
C ALA A 295 8.19 11.21 4.01
N ARG A 296 7.20 10.65 3.30
CA ARG A 296 6.58 11.23 2.09
C ARG A 296 5.57 12.33 2.37
N GLY A 297 5.25 12.63 3.64
CA GLY A 297 4.31 13.70 3.99
C GLY A 297 2.83 13.39 3.70
N ILE A 298 2.48 12.12 3.47
CA ILE A 298 1.08 11.72 3.26
C ILE A 298 0.32 11.93 4.57
N THR A 299 -0.51 12.97 4.57
CA THR A 299 -1.28 13.39 5.74
C THR A 299 -2.71 13.76 5.33
N PRO A 300 -3.68 13.75 6.26
CA PRO A 300 -5.07 14.11 5.95
C PRO A 300 -5.24 15.56 5.54
N ARG A 301 -6.34 15.84 4.82
CA ARG A 301 -6.74 17.18 4.37
C ARG A 301 -7.07 18.08 5.56
N THR A 302 -8.06 17.69 6.38
CA THR A 302 -8.59 18.59 7.41
C THR A 302 -7.73 18.64 8.68
N TRP A 303 -7.68 19.80 9.33
CA TRP A 303 -6.91 19.99 10.56
C TRP A 303 -7.37 19.06 11.70
N MET A 304 -8.68 18.75 11.76
CA MET A 304 -9.25 17.83 12.75
C MET A 304 -8.82 16.38 12.48
N GLU A 305 -8.83 15.94 11.23
CA GLU A 305 -8.32 14.63 10.82
C GLU A 305 -6.81 14.53 11.03
N ARG A 306 -6.04 15.61 10.79
CA ARG A 306 -4.59 15.64 11.07
C ARG A 306 -4.26 15.33 12.53
N LYS A 307 -5.08 15.76 13.49
CA LYS A 307 -4.87 15.41 14.91
C LYS A 307 -5.11 13.92 15.17
N ASN A 308 -6.17 13.35 14.56
CA ASN A 308 -6.50 11.93 14.68
C ASN A 308 -5.46 11.04 13.97
N ALA A 309 -5.04 11.41 12.77
CA ALA A 309 -4.01 10.72 12.01
C ALA A 309 -2.64 10.81 12.68
N ARG A 310 -2.21 11.98 13.18
CA ARG A 310 -0.96 12.07 13.95
C ARG A 310 -0.97 11.15 15.16
N ARG A 311 -2.10 11.08 15.88
CA ARG A 311 -2.26 10.15 16.99
C ARG A 311 -2.24 8.69 16.53
N ALA A 312 -2.93 8.34 15.44
CA ALA A 312 -2.95 7.00 14.88
C ALA A 312 -1.56 6.56 14.42
N VAL A 313 -0.86 7.40 13.67
CA VAL A 313 0.54 7.19 13.24
C VAL A 313 1.44 7.01 14.47
N PHE A 314 1.40 7.92 15.44
CA PHE A 314 2.26 7.85 16.62
C PHE A 314 2.03 6.56 17.42
N VAL A 315 0.76 6.22 17.69
CA VAL A 315 0.40 5.00 18.41
C VAL A 315 0.84 3.76 17.65
N ASN A 316 0.59 3.68 16.33
CA ASN A 316 1.00 2.53 15.52
C ASN A 316 2.52 2.41 15.43
N VAL A 317 3.26 3.50 15.24
CA VAL A 317 4.74 3.46 15.22
C VAL A 317 5.26 2.92 16.56
N ILE A 318 4.72 3.39 17.69
CA ILE A 318 5.12 2.88 19.02
C ILE A 318 4.80 1.40 19.16
N ILE A 319 3.59 0.97 18.76
CA ILE A 319 3.18 -0.44 18.81
C ILE A 319 4.13 -1.29 17.97
N TRP A 320 4.41 -0.89 16.72
CA TRP A 320 5.30 -1.61 15.84
C TRP A 320 6.74 -1.66 16.35
N ILE A 321 7.28 -0.55 16.87
CA ILE A 321 8.61 -0.53 17.49
C ILE A 321 8.65 -1.45 18.71
N ALA A 322 7.64 -1.38 19.59
CA ALA A 322 7.57 -2.23 20.78
C ALA A 322 7.47 -3.72 20.40
N LEU A 323 6.66 -4.07 19.40
CA LEU A 323 6.57 -5.43 18.88
C LEU A 323 7.88 -5.87 18.22
N THR A 324 8.53 -5.01 17.45
CA THR A 324 9.83 -5.32 16.81
C THR A 324 10.89 -5.60 17.87
N VAL A 325 10.98 -4.76 18.91
CA VAL A 325 11.92 -4.95 20.02
C VAL A 325 11.59 -6.22 20.80
N LEU A 326 10.32 -6.46 21.12
CA LEU A 326 9.88 -7.66 21.82
C LEU A 326 10.25 -8.92 21.03
N LEU A 327 9.96 -8.94 19.72
CA LEU A 327 10.30 -10.05 18.84
C LEU A 327 11.81 -10.23 18.74
N ALA A 328 12.58 -9.16 18.52
CA ALA A 328 14.04 -9.23 18.50
C ALA A 328 14.62 -9.81 19.79
N VAL A 329 14.09 -9.42 20.96
CA VAL A 329 14.50 -9.98 22.25
C VAL A 329 14.15 -11.47 22.35
N LEU A 330 12.94 -11.87 21.95
CA LEU A 330 12.53 -13.28 21.91
C LEU A 330 13.44 -14.12 21.00
N LEU A 331 13.84 -13.57 19.86
CA LEU A 331 14.78 -14.21 18.94
C LEU A 331 16.17 -14.38 19.55
N LEU A 332 16.68 -13.36 20.23
CA LEU A 332 17.97 -13.45 20.93
C LEU A 332 17.94 -14.49 22.04
N ILE A 333 16.84 -14.60 22.79
CA ILE A 333 16.66 -15.61 23.84
C ILE A 333 16.62 -17.01 23.21
N ARG A 334 15.83 -17.21 22.15
CA ARG A 334 15.71 -18.50 21.45
C ARG A 334 17.07 -18.96 20.89
N LYS A 335 17.86 -18.05 20.33
CA LYS A 335 19.22 -18.34 19.83
C LYS A 335 20.21 -18.71 20.93
N GLN A 336 19.95 -18.33 22.20
CA GLN A 336 20.77 -18.77 23.34
C GLN A 336 20.33 -20.10 23.93
N THR A 337 19.13 -20.59 23.61
CA THR A 337 18.55 -21.82 24.20
C THR A 337 18.54 -23.03 23.26
N GLY A 338 18.86 -22.86 21.97
CA GLY A 338 19.11 -23.94 21.01
C GLY A 338 20.58 -24.01 20.64
#